data_AF-A0A951QKG0-F1
#
_entry.id   AF-A0A951QKG0-F1
#
_cell.length_a   1.000
_cell.length_b   1.000
_cell.length_c   1.000
_cell.angle_alpha   90.00
_cell.angle_beta   90.00
_cell.angle_gamma   90.00
#
_symmetry.space_group_name_H-M   'P 1'
#
loop_
_entity.id
_entity.type
_entity.pdbx_description
1 polymer ?
#
loop_
_entity_poly.entity_id
_entity_poly.type
_entity_poly.pdbx_seq_one_letter_code
_entity_poly.pdbx_strand_id
1 'polypeptide(L)' 'MIFSEQNARQQAIAEYANVSDATLQRALGWAILFGVMLLDTGLVDNSRQAVMGERTLRRVSEDG' A
#
# COMPACT_ATOMS: atom_id res chain seq x y z
N MET A 1 1.28 -1.32 0.54
CA MET A 1 1.83 -1.04 1.90
C MET A 1 2.67 -2.23 2.36
N ILE A 2 3.97 -2.06 2.66
CA ILE A 2 4.93 -3.18 2.83
C ILE A 2 4.88 -3.79 4.24
N PHE A 3 4.86 -2.97 5.29
CA PHE A 3 4.86 -3.44 6.68
C PHE A 3 3.48 -3.96 7.12
N SER A 4 3.45 -5.08 7.84
CA SER A 4 2.21 -5.64 8.41
C SER A 4 1.65 -4.76 9.52
N GLU A 5 2.52 -4.21 10.37
CA GLU A 5 2.13 -3.38 11.50
C GLU A 5 1.84 -1.95 11.06
N GLN A 6 0.69 -1.42 11.46
CA GLN A 6 0.29 -0.03 11.18
C GLN A 6 1.31 0.97 11.73
N ASN A 7 1.76 0.77 12.98
CA ASN A 7 2.78 1.64 13.59
C ASN A 7 4.10 1.65 12.81
N ALA A 8 4.52 0.52 12.23
CA ALA A 8 5.72 0.46 11.40
C ALA A 8 5.54 1.22 10.07
N ARG A 9 4.34 1.22 9.50
CA ARG A 9 4.01 2.03 8.32
C ARG A 9 4.08 3.53 8.65
N GLN A 10 3.48 3.94 9.77
CA GLN A 10 3.52 5.34 10.23
C GLN A 10 4.96 5.81 10.53
N GLN A 11 5.76 4.99 11.21
CA GLN A 11 7.17 5.29 11.45
C GLN A 11 7.94 5.44 10.14
N ALA A 12 7.77 4.52 9.19
CA ALA A 12 8.43 4.62 7.90
C ALA A 12 8.05 5.89 7.13
N ILE A 13 6.79 6.32 7.20
CA ILE A 13 6.33 7.59 6.61
C ILE A 13 7.00 8.79 7.31
N ALA A 14 7.13 8.75 8.64
CA ALA A 14 7.74 9.82 9.42
C ALA A 14 9.22 10.06 9.08
N GLU A 15 9.96 9.00 8.70
CA GLU A 15 11.37 9.10 8.27
C GLU A 15 11.57 9.94 7.00
N TYR A 16 10.55 10.12 6.16
CA TYR A 16 10.69 10.90 4.93
C TYR A 16 10.82 12.41 5.15
N ALA A 17 10.54 12.92 6.38
CA ALA A 17 10.59 14.32 6.81
C ALA A 17 9.83 15.33 5.90
N ASN A 18 9.05 16.24 6.50
CA ASN A 18 8.32 17.31 5.78
C ASN A 18 7.41 16.83 4.63
N VAL A 19 6.85 15.62 4.71
CA VAL A 19 5.85 15.13 3.75
C VAL A 19 4.55 15.91 3.98
N SER A 20 4.10 16.64 2.97
CA SER A 20 2.79 17.31 3.03
C SER A 20 1.65 16.30 3.01
N ASP A 21 0.50 16.64 3.63
CA ASP A 21 -0.72 15.83 3.57
C ASP A 21 -1.12 15.51 2.12
N ALA A 22 -0.97 16.48 1.22
CA ALA A 22 -1.28 16.28 -0.19
C ALA A 22 -0.34 15.27 -0.88
N THR A 23 0.93 15.20 -0.45
CA THR A 23 1.87 14.17 -0.91
C THR A 23 1.48 12.81 -0.37
N LEU A 24 1.09 12.73 0.90
CA LEU A 24 0.64 11.49 1.52
C LEU A 24 -0.62 10.94 0.85
N GLN A 25 -1.60 11.79 0.57
CA GLN A 25 -2.82 11.41 -0.16
C GLN A 25 -2.53 10.90 -1.58
N ARG A 26 -1.56 11.51 -2.28
CA ARG A 26 -1.12 11.00 -3.59
C ARG A 26 -0.43 9.64 -3.47
N ALA A 27 0.42 9.47 -2.47
CA ALA A 27 1.09 8.18 -2.20
C ALA A 27 0.07 7.07 -1.88
N LEU A 28 -1.00 7.39 -1.15
CA LEU A 28 -2.13 6.47 -0.92
C LEU A 28 -2.82 6.09 -2.24
N GLY A 29 -3.09 7.06 -3.11
CA GLY A 29 -3.63 6.80 -4.44
C GLY A 29 -2.76 5.85 -5.27
N TRP A 30 -1.43 6.02 -5.23
CA TRP A 30 -0.49 5.08 -5.85
C TRP A 30 -0.55 3.69 -5.22
N ALA A 31 -0.63 3.59 -3.89
CA ALA A 31 -0.73 2.31 -3.20
C ALA A 31 -2.01 1.55 -3.59
N ILE A 32 -3.14 2.25 -3.77
CA ILE A 32 -4.38 1.66 -4.26
C ILE A 32 -4.21 1.14 -5.69
N LEU A 33 -3.70 1.98 -6.60
CA LEU A 33 -3.50 1.60 -8.01
C LEU A 33 -2.61 0.36 -8.14
N PHE A 34 -1.45 0.34 -7.47
CA PHE A 34 -0.56 -0.82 -7.49
C PHE A 34 -1.17 -2.04 -6.81
N GLY A 35 -1.92 -1.86 -5.72
CA GLY A 35 -2.66 -2.95 -5.08
C GLY A 35 -3.66 -3.62 -6.01
N VAL A 36 -4.44 -2.83 -6.76
CA VAL A 36 -5.38 -3.32 -7.76
C VAL A 36 -4.65 -4.03 -8.90
N MET A 37 -3.62 -3.42 -9.50
CA MET A 37 -2.88 -4.04 -10.60
C MET A 37 -2.27 -5.38 -10.20
N LEU A 38 -1.62 -5.45 -9.04
CA LEU A 38 -1.01 -6.68 -8.53
C LEU A 38 -2.06 -7.77 -8.26
N LEU A 39 -3.23 -7.39 -7.77
CA LEU A 39 -4.31 -8.34 -7.52
C LEU A 39 -4.88 -8.87 -8.83
N ASP A 40 -5.22 -7.98 -9.76
CA ASP A 40 -5.80 -8.32 -11.06
C ASP A 40 -4.86 -9.23 -11.87
N THR A 41 -3.59 -8.85 -12.02
CA THR A 41 -2.61 -9.69 -12.74
C THR A 41 -2.32 -10.98 -11.98
N GLY A 42 -2.25 -10.91 -10.65
CA GLY A 42 -1.94 -12.07 -9.83
C GLY A 42 -3.02 -13.15 -9.82
N LEU A 43 -4.29 -12.76 -9.97
CA LEU A 43 -5.40 -13.70 -10.08
C LEU A 43 -5.38 -14.52 -11.38
N VAL A 44 -4.67 -14.05 -12.42
CA VAL A 44 -4.54 -14.75 -13.70
C VAL A 44 -3.50 -15.88 -13.62
N ASP A 45 -2.26 -15.58 -13.22
CA ASP A 45 -1.17 -16.58 -13.27
C ASP A 45 -0.05 -16.41 -12.22
N ASN A 46 -0.18 -15.45 -11.29
CA ASN A 46 0.88 -15.16 -10.33
C ASN A 46 0.34 -14.98 -8.90
N SER A 47 0.21 -16.11 -8.19
CA SER A 47 -0.30 -16.15 -6.82
C SER A 47 0.45 -15.24 -5.84
N ARG A 48 1.74 -14.98 -6.06
CA ARG A 48 2.52 -14.04 -5.22
C ARG A 48 2.06 -12.61 -5.41
N GLN A 49 1.78 -12.20 -6.65
CA GLN A 49 1.22 -10.87 -6.93
C GLN A 49 -0.17 -10.72 -6.33
N ALA A 50 -1.03 -11.75 -6.43
CA ALA A 50 -2.36 -11.72 -5.83
C ALA A 50 -2.29 -11.46 -4.32
N VAL A 51 -1.42 -12.20 -3.62
CA VAL A 51 -1.19 -12.02 -2.18
C VAL A 51 -0.64 -10.63 -1.86
N MET A 52 0.25 -10.08 -2.69
CA MET A 52 0.78 -8.72 -2.47
C MET A 52 -0.27 -7.64 -2.70
N GLY A 53 -1.11 -7.79 -3.72
CA GLY A 53 -2.23 -6.89 -4.03
C GLY A 53 -3.25 -6.87 -2.90
N GLU A 54 -3.73 -8.05 -2.49
CA GLU A 54 -4.67 -8.23 -1.38
C GLU A 54 -4.14 -7.61 -0.07
N ARG A 55 -2.89 -7.93 0.31
CA ARG A 55 -2.26 -7.34 1.51
C ARG A 55 -2.13 -5.83 1.40
N THR A 56 -1.80 -5.30 0.22
CA THR A 56 -1.68 -3.86 0.02
C THR A 56 -3.01 -3.16 0.21
N LEU A 57 -4.09 -3.66 -0.42
CA LEU A 57 -5.42 -3.07 -0.32
C LEU A 57 -5.99 -3.14 1.10
N ARG A 58 -5.83 -4.28 1.77
CA ARG A 58 -6.23 -4.43 3.18
C ARG A 58 -5.55 -3.40 4.08
N ARG A 59 -4.24 -3.24 3.96
CA ARG A 59 -3.47 -2.30 4.79
C ARG A 59 -3.79 -0.83 4.47
N VAL A 60 -4.07 -0.51 3.21
CA VAL A 60 -4.56 0.84 2.86
C VAL A 60 -5.90 1.11 3.53
N SER A 61 -6.80 0.12 3.58
CA SER A 61 -8.08 0.25 4.27
C SER A 61 -7.95 0.36 5.80
N GLU A 62 -6.88 -0.15 6.41
CA GLU A 62 -6.60 -0.01 7.85
C GLU A 62 -6.05 1.39 8.20
N ASP A 63 -5.37 2.03 7.25
CA ASP A 63 -4.72 3.34 7.42
C ASP A 63 -5.61 4.53 7.02
N GLY A 64 -6.77 4.26 6.43
CA GLY A 64 -7.74 5.24 5.93
C GLY A 64 -8.85 5.58 6.92
#